data_AF-A0A924DEE5-F1
#
_entry.id   AF-A0A924DEE5-F1
#
_cell.length_a   1.000
_cell.length_b   1.000
_cell.length_c   1.000
_cell.angle_alpha   90.00
_cell.angle_beta   90.00
_cell.angle_gamma   90.00
#
_symmetry.space_group_name_H-M   'P 1'
#
loop_
_entity.id
_entity.type
_entity.pdbx_description
1 polymer ?
#
loop_
_entity_poly.entity_id
_entity_poly.type
_entity_poly.pdbx_seq_one_letter_code
_entity_poly.pdbx_strand_id
1 'polypeptide(L)'
;MPKNYTPLICAFLAIPVLFIGGGCYHSWFVNEPLIDAASGCQVEQTRNLLERGGNPNHRSEGGDTPLSFASPNKCYEVASLLVDAGSNPTTKNDRGESPLDRARGDDKMLKILNKSHFTRPYE
;
A
#
# COMPACT_ATOMS: atom_id res chain seq x y z
N MET A 1 19.25 -9.22 7.40
CA MET A 1 19.37 -8.22 8.49
C MET A 1 18.18 -8.43 9.42
N PRO A 2 18.40 -8.62 10.73
CA PRO A 2 17.38 -9.18 11.62
C PRO A 2 16.22 -8.19 11.83
N LYS A 3 15.00 -8.71 11.66
CA LYS A 3 13.73 -8.01 11.90
C LYS A 3 13.53 -7.86 13.41
N ASN A 4 13.75 -6.67 13.95
CA ASN A 4 13.50 -6.36 15.35
C ASN A 4 11.99 -6.19 15.58
N TYR A 5 11.31 -7.32 15.75
CA TYR A 5 9.96 -7.36 16.29
C TYR A 5 10.01 -7.00 17.78
N THR A 6 9.69 -5.76 18.10
CA THR A 6 9.12 -5.39 19.39
C THR A 6 7.87 -4.58 19.07
N PRO A 7 6.71 -4.86 19.70
CA PRO A 7 6.64 -4.79 21.15
C PRO A 7 5.79 -5.86 21.85
N LEU A 8 6.28 -6.25 23.02
CA LEU A 8 5.60 -6.95 24.11
C LEU A 8 4.44 -6.13 24.75
N ILE A 9 3.68 -5.32 23.99
CA ILE A 9 2.67 -4.41 24.54
C ILE A 9 1.30 -4.67 23.89
N CYS A 10 0.76 -5.86 24.11
CA CYS A 10 -0.66 -6.16 23.84
C CYS A 10 -1.39 -6.73 25.05
N ALA A 11 -0.78 -6.74 26.23
CA ALA A 11 -1.35 -7.39 27.39
C ALA A 11 -1.62 -6.37 28.50
N PHE A 12 -2.91 -6.13 28.71
CA PHE A 12 -3.53 -5.76 29.98
C PHE A 12 -3.62 -4.27 30.39
N LEU A 13 -4.88 -3.82 30.34
CA LEU A 13 -5.61 -2.96 31.28
C LEU A 13 -5.84 -1.49 30.90
N ALA A 14 -7.13 -1.19 30.89
CA ALA A 14 -7.76 0.10 30.79
C ALA A 14 -7.23 1.09 31.84
N ILE A 15 -6.57 2.16 31.41
CA ILE A 15 -6.46 3.41 32.16
C ILE A 15 -6.60 4.57 31.15
N PRO A 16 -7.59 5.47 31.32
CA PRO A 16 -7.82 6.57 30.39
C PRO A 16 -7.02 7.81 30.86
N VAL A 17 -5.73 7.91 30.57
CA VAL A 17 -4.98 9.13 30.90
C VAL A 17 -3.87 9.48 29.90
N LEU A 18 -4.12 10.59 29.20
CA LEU A 18 -3.22 11.66 28.73
C LEU A 18 -2.10 11.35 27.72
N PHE A 19 -2.32 11.88 26.51
CA PHE A 19 -1.40 12.77 25.80
C PHE A 19 0.09 12.44 25.88
N ILE A 20 0.53 11.52 25.02
CA ILE A 20 1.85 11.60 24.41
C ILE A 20 1.61 11.70 22.90
N GLY A 21 2.10 12.78 22.29
CA GLY A 21 1.93 13.06 20.86
C GLY A 21 2.43 11.90 20.01
N GLY A 22 1.60 11.48 19.05
CA GLY A 22 1.93 10.41 18.11
C GLY A 22 0.67 9.83 17.47
N GLY A 23 0.00 10.61 16.63
CA GLY A 23 -1.25 10.22 15.95
C GLY A 23 -1.15 9.07 14.92
N CYS A 24 -0.21 8.13 15.07
CA CYS A 24 0.12 7.15 14.02
C CYS A 24 -0.21 5.69 14.35
N TYR A 25 -0.54 5.35 15.60
CA TYR A 25 -0.59 3.95 16.04
C TYR A 25 -1.74 3.11 15.44
N HIS A 26 -2.78 3.72 14.89
CA HIS A 26 -3.88 2.98 14.27
C HIS A 26 -3.66 2.71 12.77
N SER A 27 -3.01 3.63 12.05
CA SER A 27 -2.83 3.55 10.59
C SER A 27 -1.72 2.58 10.18
N TRP A 28 -0.67 2.44 10.99
CA TRP A 28 0.45 1.52 10.68
C TRP A 28 0.01 0.05 10.65
N PHE A 29 -0.89 -0.36 11.54
CA PHE A 29 -1.20 -1.78 11.75
C PHE A 29 -1.97 -2.45 10.59
N VAL A 30 -2.84 -1.69 9.90
CA VAL A 30 -3.69 -2.23 8.81
C VAL A 30 -2.99 -2.15 7.45
N ASN A 31 -2.06 -1.21 7.28
CA ASN A 31 -1.46 -0.94 5.98
C ASN A 31 -0.17 -1.71 5.71
N GLU A 32 0.61 -2.02 6.75
CA GLU A 32 1.77 -2.93 6.63
C GLU A 32 1.41 -4.28 6.00
N PRO A 33 0.34 -4.99 6.45
CA PRO A 33 -0.07 -6.25 5.81
C PRO A 33 -0.61 -6.07 4.39
N LEU A 34 -1.12 -4.87 4.03
CA LEU A 34 -1.55 -4.58 2.67
C LEU A 34 -0.35 -4.52 1.71
N ILE A 35 0.78 -3.98 2.18
CA ILE A 35 2.03 -3.96 1.42
C ILE A 35 2.58 -5.38 1.25
N ASP A 36 2.57 -6.19 2.31
CA ASP A 36 3.04 -7.57 2.24
C ASP A 36 2.18 -8.42 1.29
N ALA A 37 0.85 -8.29 1.36
CA ALA A 37 -0.08 -8.90 0.43
C ALA A 37 0.16 -8.47 -1.02
N ALA A 38 0.44 -7.19 -1.25
CA ALA A 38 0.77 -6.67 -2.58
C ALA A 38 2.11 -7.20 -3.11
N SER A 39 3.11 -7.37 -2.25
CA SER A 39 4.40 -7.96 -2.60
C SER A 39 4.27 -9.46 -2.94
N GLY A 40 3.37 -10.17 -2.28
CA GLY A 40 3.11 -11.60 -2.50
C GLY A 40 2.05 -11.92 -3.56
N CYS A 41 1.56 -10.93 -4.31
CA CYS A 41 0.43 -11.07 -5.25
C CYS A 41 -0.84 -11.70 -4.63
N GLN A 42 -1.10 -11.47 -3.35
CA GLN A 42 -2.21 -12.09 -2.64
C GLN A 42 -3.51 -11.28 -2.85
N VAL A 43 -4.23 -11.60 -3.92
CA VAL A 43 -5.46 -10.91 -4.35
C VAL A 43 -6.50 -10.87 -3.23
N GLU A 44 -6.79 -12.02 -2.63
CA GLU A 44 -7.90 -12.11 -1.67
C GLU A 44 -7.58 -11.47 -0.32
N GLN A 45 -6.33 -11.55 0.12
CA GLN A 45 -5.89 -10.80 1.29
C GLN A 45 -5.93 -9.29 1.03
N THR A 46 -5.50 -8.86 -0.15
CA THR A 46 -5.55 -7.45 -0.55
C THR A 46 -6.99 -6.92 -0.54
N ARG A 47 -7.94 -7.66 -1.11
CA ARG A 47 -9.37 -7.31 -1.08
C ARG A 47 -9.88 -7.17 0.35
N ASN A 48 -9.67 -8.18 1.18
CA ASN A 48 -10.11 -8.17 2.57
C ASN A 48 -9.53 -7.00 3.37
N LEU A 49 -8.26 -6.63 3.11
CA LEU A 49 -7.60 -5.51 3.78
C LEU A 49 -8.16 -4.17 3.31
N LEU A 50 -8.42 -4.00 2.01
CA LEU A 50 -9.07 -2.81 1.48
C LEU A 50 -10.50 -2.64 2.02
N GLU A 51 -11.28 -3.72 2.11
CA GLU A 51 -12.63 -3.71 2.70
C GLU A 51 -12.63 -3.34 4.19
N ARG A 52 -11.55 -3.68 4.92
CA ARG A 52 -11.34 -3.29 6.32
C ARG A 52 -10.89 -1.84 6.50
N GLY A 53 -10.81 -1.05 5.42
CA GLY A 53 -10.35 0.34 5.45
C GLY A 53 -8.84 0.50 5.25
N GLY A 54 -8.18 -0.50 4.66
CA GLY A 54 -6.79 -0.40 4.22
C GLY A 54 -6.61 0.75 3.23
N ASN A 55 -5.57 1.54 3.43
CA ASN A 55 -5.23 2.69 2.61
C ASN A 55 -4.28 2.26 1.46
N PRO A 56 -4.75 2.25 0.20
CA PRO A 56 -3.93 1.85 -0.95
C PRO A 56 -2.82 2.85 -1.31
N ASN A 57 -2.81 4.02 -0.67
CA ASN A 57 -1.79 5.06 -0.79
C ASN A 57 -0.87 5.15 0.44
N HIS A 58 -0.97 4.19 1.36
CA HIS A 58 -0.04 4.12 2.49
C HIS A 58 1.40 4.02 1.99
N ARG A 59 2.31 4.68 2.70
CA ARG A 59 3.74 4.70 2.38
C ARG A 59 4.48 3.89 3.44
N SER A 60 5.26 2.92 3.00
CA SER A 60 6.25 2.23 3.83
C SER A 60 7.35 3.20 4.29
N GLU A 61 8.24 2.75 5.15
CA GLU A 61 9.40 3.50 5.64
C GLU A 61 10.30 4.04 4.51
N GLY A 62 10.36 3.36 3.36
CA GLY A 62 11.08 3.82 2.17
C GLY A 62 10.27 4.72 1.22
N GLY A 63 9.08 5.14 1.63
CA GLY A 63 8.17 5.95 0.82
C GLY A 63 7.42 5.17 -0.27
N ASP A 64 7.59 3.85 -0.33
CA ASP A 64 6.95 2.99 -1.32
C ASP A 64 5.48 2.73 -0.98
N THR A 65 4.63 2.71 -2.00
CA THR A 65 3.20 2.38 -1.88
C THR A 65 2.95 0.89 -2.17
N PRO A 66 1.82 0.31 -1.72
CA PRO A 66 1.43 -1.06 -2.07
C PRO A 66 1.52 -1.33 -3.58
N LEU A 67 1.15 -0.33 -4.41
CA LEU A 67 1.22 -0.42 -5.86
C LEU A 67 2.66 -0.46 -6.41
N SER A 68 3.60 0.21 -5.73
CA SER A 68 5.05 0.15 -6.02
C SER A 68 5.58 -1.28 -5.86
N PHE A 69 5.10 -2.02 -4.87
CA PHE A 69 5.48 -3.41 -4.61
C PHE A 69 4.79 -4.44 -5.51
N ALA A 70 3.56 -4.17 -5.95
CA ALA A 70 2.83 -5.03 -6.89
C ALA A 70 3.42 -5.00 -8.32
N SER A 71 4.03 -3.87 -8.70
CA SER A 71 4.59 -3.62 -10.04
C SER A 71 5.69 -4.60 -10.46
N PRO A 72 6.81 -4.75 -9.72
CA PRO A 72 7.90 -5.65 -10.12
C PRO A 72 7.51 -7.14 -10.09
N ASN A 73 6.53 -7.51 -9.26
CA ASN A 73 6.05 -8.88 -9.13
C ASN A 73 5.01 -9.26 -10.19
N LYS A 74 4.66 -8.34 -11.11
CA LYS A 74 3.65 -8.55 -12.16
C LYS A 74 2.29 -8.96 -11.61
N CYS A 75 1.95 -8.49 -10.40
CA CYS A 75 0.68 -8.77 -9.75
C CYS A 75 -0.45 -7.94 -10.39
N TYR A 76 -0.83 -8.25 -11.62
CA TYR A 76 -1.81 -7.48 -12.39
C TYR A 76 -3.15 -7.32 -11.68
N GLU A 77 -3.62 -8.39 -11.03
CA GLU A 77 -4.92 -8.41 -10.37
C GLU A 77 -4.91 -7.58 -9.08
N VAL A 78 -3.85 -7.70 -8.27
CA VAL A 78 -3.65 -6.82 -7.11
C VAL A 78 -3.50 -5.36 -7.52
N ALA A 79 -2.75 -5.09 -8.59
CA ALA A 79 -2.60 -3.74 -9.12
C ALA A 79 -3.96 -3.17 -9.58
N SER A 80 -4.82 -3.98 -10.20
CA SER A 80 -6.19 -3.56 -10.54
C SER A 80 -6.99 -3.23 -9.29
N LEU A 81 -6.99 -4.09 -8.26
CA LEU A 81 -7.71 -3.84 -7.01
C LEU A 81 -7.24 -2.54 -6.32
N LEU A 82 -5.93 -2.31 -6.28
CA LEU A 82 -5.36 -1.10 -5.69
C LEU A 82 -5.73 0.15 -6.50
N VAL A 83 -5.67 0.07 -7.83
CA VAL A 83 -6.10 1.16 -8.72
C VAL A 83 -7.60 1.45 -8.56
N ASP A 84 -8.43 0.40 -8.52
CA ASP A 84 -9.88 0.51 -8.32
C ASP A 84 -10.20 1.10 -6.93
N ALA A 85 -9.36 0.86 -5.92
CA ALA A 85 -9.43 1.47 -4.60
C ALA A 85 -8.91 2.93 -4.55
N GLY A 86 -8.46 3.50 -5.68
CA GLY A 86 -7.97 4.87 -5.75
C GLY A 86 -6.48 5.04 -5.43
N SER A 87 -5.66 4.00 -5.65
CA SER A 87 -4.20 4.12 -5.53
C SER A 87 -3.64 5.06 -6.60
N ASN A 88 -2.71 5.92 -6.21
CA ASN A 88 -2.06 6.86 -7.12
C ASN A 88 -0.74 6.28 -7.68
N PRO A 89 -0.69 5.97 -9.00
CA PRO A 89 0.48 5.37 -9.63
C PRO A 89 1.62 6.36 -9.92
N THR A 90 1.41 7.66 -9.71
CA THR A 90 2.44 8.70 -9.90
C THR A 90 3.20 9.02 -8.62
N THR A 91 2.83 8.42 -7.49
CA THR A 91 3.43 8.70 -6.19
C THR A 91 4.89 8.26 -6.19
N LYS A 92 5.82 9.17 -5.91
CA LYS A 92 7.25 8.85 -5.84
C LYS A 92 7.64 8.37 -4.45
N ASN A 93 8.45 7.33 -4.38
CA ASN A 93 9.09 6.90 -3.14
C ASN A 93 10.32 7.78 -2.82
N ASP A 94 11.04 7.43 -1.76
CA ASP A 94 12.19 8.23 -1.31
C ASP A 94 13.41 8.12 -2.25
N ARG A 95 13.40 7.13 -3.15
CA ARG A 95 14.36 7.00 -4.26
C ARG A 95 13.97 7.81 -5.50
N GLY A 96 12.82 8.50 -5.47
CA GLY A 96 12.29 9.26 -6.59
C GLY A 96 11.59 8.40 -7.66
N GLU A 97 11.37 7.12 -7.39
CA GLU A 97 10.76 6.16 -8.31
C GLU A 97 9.24 6.10 -8.07
N SER A 98 8.45 6.21 -9.14
CA SER A 98 7.01 5.98 -9.09
C SER A 98 6.65 4.51 -9.40
N PRO A 99 5.48 4.00 -8.98
CA PRO A 99 4.97 2.71 -9.43
C PRO A 99 5.00 2.58 -10.96
N LEU A 100 4.69 3.66 -11.69
CA LEU A 100 4.81 3.70 -13.16
C LEU A 100 6.25 3.51 -13.63
N ASP A 101 7.22 4.13 -12.97
CA ASP A 101 8.64 3.97 -13.32
C ASP A 101 9.12 2.55 -13.06
N ARG A 102 8.65 1.91 -11.98
CA ARG A 102 8.93 0.48 -11.69
C ARG A 102 8.25 -0.49 -12.65
N ALA A 103 7.14 -0.09 -13.26
CA ALA A 103 6.44 -0.88 -14.28
C ALA A 103 7.03 -0.70 -15.69
N ARG A 104 8.09 0.11 -15.87
CA ARG A 104 8.77 0.28 -17.17
C ARG A 104 9.37 -1.07 -17.61
N GLY A 105 8.77 -1.65 -18.65
CA GLY A 105 9.14 -2.97 -19.18
C GLY A 105 8.00 -3.97 -19.19
N ASP A 106 6.91 -3.70 -18.45
CA ASP A 106 5.70 -4.53 -18.44
C ASP A 106 4.50 -3.75 -19.02
N ASP A 107 4.27 -3.90 -20.33
CA ASP A 107 3.17 -3.23 -21.05
C ASP A 107 1.80 -3.51 -20.43
N LYS A 108 1.60 -4.72 -19.89
CA LYS A 108 0.35 -5.10 -19.24
C LYS A 108 0.14 -4.34 -17.91
N MET A 109 1.20 -4.15 -17.13
CA MET A 109 1.15 -3.38 -15.88
C MET A 109 0.92 -1.90 -16.19
N LEU A 110 1.63 -1.36 -17.17
CA LEU A 110 1.44 0.03 -17.63
C LEU A 110 0.00 0.29 -18.10
N LYS A 111 -0.63 -0.65 -18.81
CA LYS A 111 -2.05 -0.54 -19.19
C LYS A 111 -2.98 -0.44 -17.98
N ILE A 112 -2.75 -1.22 -16.92
CA ILE A 112 -3.57 -1.22 -15.70
C ILE A 112 -3.36 0.09 -14.94
N LEU A 113 -2.12 0.52 -14.77
CA LEU A 113 -1.81 1.78 -14.09
C LEU A 113 -2.34 2.99 -14.87
N ASN A 114 -2.24 2.99 -16.20
CA ASN A 114 -2.78 4.06 -17.05
C ASN A 114 -4.32 4.06 -17.08
N LYS A 115 -4.99 2.93 -16.82
CA LYS A 115 -6.44 2.86 -16.68
C LYS A 115 -6.94 3.82 -15.59
N SER A 116 -6.16 4.01 -14.52
CA SER A 116 -6.47 4.98 -13.45
C SER A 116 -6.53 6.43 -13.93
N HIS A 117 -5.87 6.76 -15.03
CA HIS A 117 -5.80 8.12 -15.60
C HIS A 117 -6.96 8.44 -16.55
N PHE A 118 -7.75 7.44 -16.96
CA PHE A 118 -8.82 7.57 -17.96
C PHE A 118 -10.24 7.66 -17.36
N THR A 119 -10.42 7.66 -16.04
CA THR A 119 -11.67 8.12 -15.38
C THR A 119 -11.69 9.63 -15.15
N ARG A 120 -10.94 10.39 -15.97
CA ARG A 120 -11.46 11.68 -16.43
C ARG A 120 -11.98 11.43 -17.84
N PRO A 121 -13.25 11.02 -18.02
CA PRO A 121 -13.90 11.42 -19.25
C PRO A 121 -13.74 12.93 -19.30
N TYR A 122 -13.33 13.43 -20.45
CA TYR A 122 -13.38 14.82 -20.79
C TYR A 122 -14.68 15.45 -20.24
N GLU A 123 -14.57 16.64 -19.63
CA GLU A 123 -15.63 17.55 -19.11
C GLU A 123 -15.91 17.53 -17.59
#